data_AF-A0A6I8MEX4-F1
#
_entry.id   AF-A0A6I8MEX4-F1
#
_cell.length_a   1.000
_cell.length_b   1.000
_cell.length_c   1.000
_cell.angle_alpha   90.00
_cell.angle_beta   90.00
_cell.angle_gamma   90.00
#
_symmetry.space_group_name_H-M   'P 1'
#
loop_
_entity.id
_entity.type
_entity.pdbx_description
1 polymer ?
#
loop_
_entity_poly.entity_id
_entity_poly.type
_entity_poly.pdbx_seq_one_letter_code
_entity_poly.pdbx_strand_id
1 'polypeptide(L)'
;MSDVILRADGGEMTVGRRVANFVWGRWDVNLPAEVQLKEKIDKRMAEGFLYRPEGMPAGRFDIAGVRADSSQTMAVKKNGDIDYVLGTSNTEQVLDAAEKRIDGDVFFEKDITTVGLGPYVPGVDFQEDDLVDVLIWGKRLEGPVTAINVVRERGSADSWLVHFGGQPIADAEKLGSANDQIWAVIAAERREADQKLNAVSSVASAASVAAKVADRKAEDADSKADDALEKWRRQKDELDAFQSQQIEKNRELASETSRLAKAIDRRATGMIFLERDKTVYSTTHGMGMYMPRTNRWALVVATPPFTGTAVVDYYYSGGSVVPFSMGKADFELVEDWKSWSYRDSYYGARFDPLMDAQGRMLIKWIKVEIGDVRAAKLTVDKIDWS
;
A
#
# COMPACT_ATOMS: atom_id res chain seq x y z
N MET A 1 37.38 29.37 -61.35
CA MET A 1 36.35 30.39 -61.54
C MET A 1 36.75 31.23 -62.73
N SER A 2 35.99 31.12 -63.81
CA SER A 2 36.11 31.99 -64.99
C SER A 2 35.65 33.38 -64.59
N ASP A 3 36.53 34.36 -64.74
CA ASP A 3 36.30 35.77 -64.39
C ASP A 3 35.33 36.36 -65.44
N VAL A 4 34.02 36.15 -65.24
CA VAL A 4 32.98 36.73 -66.10
C VAL A 4 32.92 38.23 -65.81
N ILE A 5 33.29 39.03 -66.80
CA ILE A 5 33.34 40.49 -66.67
C ILE A 5 32.27 41.10 -67.57
N LEU A 6 31.21 41.63 -66.95
CA LEU A 6 30.14 42.36 -67.65
C LEU A 6 30.50 43.85 -67.71
N ARG A 7 29.99 44.57 -68.70
CA ARG A 7 30.21 46.02 -68.87
C ARG A 7 28.91 46.78 -68.63
N ALA A 8 28.95 47.81 -67.79
CA ALA A 8 27.80 48.68 -67.61
C ALA A 8 27.80 49.80 -68.66
N ASP A 9 26.74 49.90 -69.46
CA ASP A 9 26.48 51.02 -70.37
C ASP A 9 25.86 52.20 -69.58
N GLY A 10 26.68 52.80 -68.71
CA GLY A 10 26.30 53.89 -67.80
C GLY A 10 25.57 53.44 -66.52
N GLY A 11 25.37 54.37 -65.59
CA GLY A 11 24.71 54.11 -64.30
C GLY A 11 24.79 55.29 -63.33
N GLU A 12 23.91 55.30 -62.33
CA GLU A 12 23.97 56.22 -61.19
C GLU A 12 24.67 55.50 -60.04
N MET A 13 25.93 55.89 -59.77
CA MET A 13 26.68 55.36 -58.64
C MET A 13 26.48 56.29 -57.45
N THR A 14 25.65 55.88 -56.49
CA THR A 14 25.56 56.59 -55.21
C THR A 14 26.68 56.06 -54.31
N VAL A 15 27.85 56.70 -54.39
CA VAL A 15 28.92 56.43 -53.43
C VAL A 15 28.53 57.08 -52.11
N GLY A 16 28.22 56.27 -51.11
CA GLY A 16 28.19 56.75 -49.74
C GLY A 16 29.55 57.36 -49.39
N ARG A 17 29.61 58.67 -49.15
CA ARG A 17 30.84 59.31 -48.67
C ARG A 17 31.27 58.59 -47.39
N ARG A 18 32.52 58.10 -47.31
CA ARG A 18 33.11 57.67 -46.04
C ARG A 18 33.11 58.86 -45.09
N VAL A 19 32.23 58.86 -44.08
CA VAL A 19 32.12 59.99 -43.13
C VAL A 19 32.53 59.63 -41.71
N ALA A 20 32.56 58.34 -41.34
CA ALA A 20 32.75 57.94 -39.95
C ALA A 20 34.15 57.37 -39.67
N ASN A 21 34.67 57.71 -38.49
CA ASN A 21 36.04 57.50 -38.04
C ASN A 21 36.14 56.73 -36.70
N PHE A 22 35.01 56.26 -36.15
CA PHE A 22 34.95 55.37 -34.99
C PHE A 22 33.54 54.75 -34.83
N VAL A 23 33.48 53.59 -34.16
CA VAL A 23 32.24 52.93 -33.74
C VAL A 23 32.09 53.12 -32.23
N TRP A 24 30.90 53.50 -31.77
CA TRP A 24 30.62 53.59 -30.34
C TRP A 24 29.24 53.04 -30.02
N GLY A 25 29.04 52.53 -28.81
CA GLY A 25 27.71 52.12 -28.39
C GLY A 25 27.68 51.53 -27.00
N ARG A 26 26.48 51.16 -26.58
CA ARG A 26 26.23 50.54 -25.28
C ARG A 26 26.58 49.05 -25.32
N TRP A 27 27.17 48.55 -24.24
CA TRP A 27 27.40 47.12 -24.02
C TRP A 27 26.46 46.62 -22.93
N ASP A 28 25.43 45.87 -23.30
CA ASP A 28 24.47 45.28 -22.35
C ASP A 28 24.83 43.82 -22.03
N VAL A 29 25.24 43.56 -20.79
CA VAL A 29 25.52 42.20 -20.30
C VAL A 29 24.32 41.68 -19.52
N ASN A 30 23.62 40.69 -20.08
CA ASN A 30 22.51 40.00 -19.44
C ASN A 30 23.02 38.78 -18.69
N LEU A 31 22.83 38.78 -17.36
CA LEU A 31 23.18 37.67 -16.47
C LEU A 31 21.93 36.85 -16.11
N PRO A 32 22.05 35.53 -15.96
CA PRO A 32 20.96 34.69 -15.44
C PRO A 32 20.59 35.11 -14.02
N ALA A 33 19.29 35.01 -13.67
CA ALA A 33 18.72 35.51 -12.41
C ALA A 33 19.38 34.98 -11.11
N GLU A 34 20.14 33.90 -11.22
CA GLU A 34 20.80 33.19 -10.13
C GLU A 34 22.19 33.75 -9.78
N VAL A 35 22.74 34.66 -10.60
CA VAL A 35 24.08 35.23 -10.40
C VAL A 35 23.99 36.74 -10.21
N GLN A 36 24.45 37.20 -9.04
CA GLN A 36 24.62 38.63 -8.75
C GLN A 36 26.09 39.01 -8.95
N LEU A 37 26.33 40.12 -9.65
CA LEU A 37 27.65 40.73 -9.73
C LEU A 37 28.11 41.15 -8.32
N LYS A 38 29.42 41.00 -8.06
CA LYS A 38 30.03 41.41 -6.78
C LYS A 38 29.91 42.92 -6.52
N GLU A 39 29.73 43.72 -7.56
CA GLU A 39 29.53 45.16 -7.46
C GLU A 39 28.13 45.55 -7.96
N LYS A 40 27.44 46.40 -7.19
CA LYS A 40 26.17 47.00 -7.63
C LYS A 40 26.49 47.95 -8.79
N ILE A 41 26.07 47.58 -10.00
CA ILE A 41 26.07 48.47 -11.16
C ILE A 41 25.34 49.78 -10.77
N ASP A 42 26.00 50.93 -10.91
CA ASP A 42 25.33 52.23 -10.74
C ASP A 42 24.34 52.39 -11.91
N LYS A 43 23.04 52.35 -11.60
CA LYS A 43 21.95 52.43 -12.59
C LYS A 43 21.93 53.74 -13.39
N ARG A 44 22.75 54.73 -13.03
CA ARG A 44 22.90 56.00 -13.75
C ARG A 44 23.97 55.97 -14.83
N MET A 45 24.83 54.95 -14.86
CA MET A 45 25.90 54.80 -15.84
C MET A 45 25.67 53.54 -16.68
N ALA A 46 25.76 53.68 -17.99
CA ALA A 46 25.77 52.54 -18.91
C ALA A 46 27.21 52.26 -19.33
N GLU A 47 27.59 50.99 -19.32
CA GLU A 47 28.86 50.55 -19.89
C GLU A 47 28.77 50.66 -21.42
N GLY A 48 29.80 51.24 -22.03
CA GLY A 48 29.85 51.45 -23.46
C GLY A 48 31.25 51.21 -23.98
N PHE A 49 31.35 50.97 -25.29
CA PHE A 49 32.62 50.73 -25.96
C PHE A 49 32.88 51.81 -27.03
N LEU A 50 34.17 52.01 -27.30
CA LEU A 50 34.67 52.84 -28.38
C LEU A 50 35.69 52.01 -29.16
N TYR A 51 35.40 51.74 -30.42
CA TYR A 51 36.27 50.97 -31.31
C TYR A 51 36.68 51.82 -32.52
N ARG A 52 37.96 51.74 -32.90
CA ARG A 52 38.50 52.40 -34.08
C ARG A 52 39.01 51.32 -35.05
N PRO A 53 38.33 51.11 -36.20
CA PRO A 53 38.78 50.21 -37.25
C PRO A 53 40.19 50.50 -37.76
N GLU A 54 40.92 49.46 -38.17
CA GLU A 54 42.26 49.59 -38.75
C GLU A 54 42.21 50.17 -40.18
N GLY A 55 43.24 50.92 -40.60
CA GLY A 55 43.33 51.48 -41.96
C GLY A 55 42.62 52.82 -42.21
N MET A 56 42.07 53.47 -41.18
CA MET A 56 41.40 54.77 -41.31
C MET A 56 42.35 55.93 -41.70
N PRO A 57 42.00 56.75 -42.72
CA PRO A 57 42.77 57.95 -43.04
C PRO A 57 42.74 58.94 -41.87
N ALA A 58 43.92 59.42 -41.46
CA ALA A 58 44.06 60.43 -40.42
C ALA A 58 43.66 61.83 -40.95
N GLY A 59 42.37 62.02 -41.24
CA GLY A 59 41.81 63.32 -41.58
C GLY A 59 41.81 64.25 -40.35
N ARG A 60 42.29 65.48 -40.53
CA ARG A 60 42.61 66.40 -39.42
C ARG A 60 41.38 67.10 -38.81
N PHE A 61 40.17 66.97 -39.38
CA PHE A 61 39.02 67.81 -38.97
C PHE A 61 37.61 67.21 -38.98
N ASP A 62 37.37 65.96 -39.41
CA ASP A 62 36.02 65.35 -39.33
C ASP A 62 36.02 64.20 -38.32
N ILE A 63 35.28 64.33 -37.22
CA ILE A 63 35.03 63.25 -36.24
C ILE A 63 33.56 62.89 -36.40
N ALA A 64 33.25 61.85 -37.18
CA ALA A 64 31.91 61.25 -37.18
C ALA A 64 31.98 59.82 -36.67
N GLY A 65 30.97 59.38 -35.92
CA GLY A 65 30.94 58.05 -35.33
C GLY A 65 29.66 57.31 -35.70
N VAL A 66 29.76 56.01 -35.92
CA VAL A 66 28.59 55.13 -36.08
C VAL A 66 28.19 54.60 -34.71
N ARG A 67 26.91 54.76 -34.35
CA ARG A 67 26.38 54.15 -33.14
C ARG A 67 26.02 52.68 -33.39
N ALA A 68 26.54 51.78 -32.57
CA ALA A 68 26.29 50.34 -32.66
C ALA A 68 26.21 49.74 -31.24
N ASP A 69 25.01 49.43 -30.76
CA ASP A 69 24.82 48.88 -29.42
C ASP A 69 24.95 47.34 -29.47
N SER A 70 25.72 46.74 -28.55
CA SER A 70 25.96 45.29 -28.48
C SER A 70 25.39 44.69 -27.19
N SER A 71 24.95 43.45 -27.26
CA SER A 71 24.46 42.69 -26.11
C SER A 71 25.11 41.32 -26.00
N GLN A 72 25.36 40.91 -24.76
CA GLN A 72 25.98 39.65 -24.43
C GLN A 72 25.18 38.95 -23.34
N THR A 73 24.73 37.73 -23.62
CA THR A 73 23.99 36.89 -22.67
C THR A 73 24.93 35.81 -22.15
N MET A 74 25.18 35.81 -20.85
CA MET A 74 26.04 34.83 -20.18
C MET A 74 25.24 33.60 -19.78
N ALA A 75 25.80 32.41 -19.98
CA ALA A 75 25.27 31.17 -19.42
C ALA A 75 26.06 30.79 -18.17
N VAL A 76 25.40 30.16 -17.20
CA VAL A 76 26.01 29.78 -15.91
C VAL A 76 25.95 28.26 -15.76
N LYS A 77 27.06 27.65 -15.34
CA LYS A 77 27.13 26.21 -15.01
C LYS A 77 26.46 25.96 -13.66
N LYS A 78 26.05 24.71 -13.40
CA LYS A 78 25.44 24.30 -12.12
C LYS A 78 26.29 24.60 -10.86
N ASN A 79 27.57 24.91 -11.02
CA ASN A 79 28.49 25.28 -9.94
C ASN A 79 28.58 26.79 -9.68
N GLY A 80 27.84 27.63 -10.41
CA GLY A 80 27.86 29.09 -10.28
C GLY A 80 28.94 29.81 -11.10
N ASP A 81 29.77 29.09 -11.84
CA ASP A 81 30.76 29.69 -12.74
C ASP A 81 30.14 30.05 -14.10
N ILE A 82 30.62 31.14 -14.69
CA ILE A 82 30.22 31.58 -16.03
C ILE A 82 30.76 30.60 -17.07
N ASP A 83 29.86 30.08 -17.91
CA ASP A 83 30.22 29.28 -19.07
C ASP A 83 30.39 30.16 -20.31
N TYR A 84 31.64 30.56 -20.59
CA TYR A 84 31.98 31.35 -21.76
C TYR A 84 31.72 30.63 -23.09
N VAL A 85 31.55 29.30 -23.08
CA VAL A 85 31.25 28.50 -24.30
C VAL A 85 29.76 28.49 -24.62
N LEU A 86 28.91 28.63 -23.61
CA LEU A 86 27.45 28.64 -23.75
C LEU A 86 26.85 30.05 -23.79
N GLY A 87 27.66 31.08 -23.53
CA GLY A 87 27.25 32.48 -23.66
C GLY A 87 27.19 32.90 -25.12
N THR A 88 26.18 33.71 -25.46
CA THR A 88 26.00 34.27 -26.81
C THR A 88 26.36 35.74 -26.78
N SER A 89 27.25 36.19 -27.66
CA SER A 89 27.58 37.60 -27.85
C SER A 89 27.35 38.00 -29.30
N ASN A 90 26.71 39.14 -29.52
CA ASN A 90 26.59 39.73 -30.86
C ASN A 90 27.63 40.84 -31.10
N THR A 91 28.56 41.09 -30.17
CA THR A 91 29.51 42.21 -30.24
C THR A 91 30.35 42.21 -31.52
N GLU A 92 30.93 41.06 -31.89
CA GLU A 92 31.73 40.94 -33.12
C GLU A 92 30.89 41.20 -34.37
N GLN A 93 29.68 40.64 -34.46
CA GLN A 93 28.77 40.86 -35.58
C GLN A 93 28.36 42.35 -35.71
N VAL A 94 28.12 43.01 -34.58
CA VAL A 94 27.76 44.43 -34.53
C VAL A 94 28.95 45.33 -34.92
N LEU A 95 30.17 44.97 -34.53
CA LEU A 95 31.40 45.67 -34.90
C LEU A 95 31.71 45.51 -36.39
N ASP A 96 31.64 44.30 -36.93
CA ASP A 96 31.84 44.02 -38.35
C ASP A 96 30.82 44.76 -39.23
N ALA A 97 29.54 44.74 -38.85
CA ALA A 97 28.49 45.48 -39.54
C ALA A 97 28.70 47.00 -39.47
N ALA A 98 29.23 47.52 -38.36
CA ALA A 98 29.55 48.93 -38.21
C ALA A 98 30.81 49.33 -39.01
N GLU A 99 31.79 48.44 -39.13
CA GLU A 99 32.99 48.63 -39.95
C GLU A 99 32.64 48.69 -41.44
N LYS A 100 31.78 47.80 -41.93
CA LYS A 100 31.27 47.85 -43.32
C LYS A 100 30.52 49.15 -43.63
N ARG A 101 29.68 49.64 -42.68
CA ARG A 101 29.00 50.95 -42.81
C ARG A 101 29.96 52.12 -42.86
N ILE A 102 31.07 52.03 -42.14
CA ILE A 102 32.14 53.04 -42.13
C ILE A 102 32.90 53.05 -43.47
N ASP A 103 33.14 51.86 -44.04
CA ASP A 103 33.89 51.72 -45.29
C ASP A 103 33.15 52.29 -46.51
N GLY A 104 31.86 52.61 -46.33
CA GLY A 104 31.03 53.32 -47.31
C GLY A 104 30.65 52.36 -48.42
N ASP A 105 29.60 51.57 -48.18
CA ASP A 105 29.07 50.65 -49.18
C ASP A 105 28.74 51.41 -50.49
N VAL A 106 29.31 50.91 -51.59
CA VAL A 106 29.01 51.39 -52.93
C VAL A 106 27.70 50.72 -53.33
N PHE A 107 26.61 51.50 -53.33
CA PHE A 107 25.34 51.04 -53.86
C PHE A 107 25.40 51.14 -55.38
N PHE A 108 25.39 49.99 -56.04
CA PHE A 108 25.23 49.90 -57.48
C PHE A 108 24.09 48.94 -57.78
N GLU A 109 23.02 49.49 -58.36
CA GLU A 109 21.88 48.74 -58.86
C GLU A 109 21.75 49.08 -60.35
N LYS A 110 21.83 48.05 -61.20
CA LYS A 110 21.63 48.27 -62.63
C LYS A 110 21.19 47.02 -63.37
N ASP A 111 20.33 47.31 -64.33
CA ASP A 111 19.93 46.39 -65.38
C ASP A 111 20.97 46.43 -66.51
N ILE A 112 21.74 45.36 -66.64
CA ILE A 112 22.70 45.15 -67.72
C ILE A 112 21.93 44.58 -68.91
N THR A 113 21.91 45.32 -70.01
CA THR A 113 21.29 44.88 -71.27
C THR A 113 22.22 43.97 -72.07
N THR A 114 21.71 43.28 -73.08
CA THR A 114 22.46 42.38 -73.98
C THR A 114 23.79 42.94 -74.50
N VAL A 115 23.89 44.27 -74.71
CA VAL A 115 25.12 44.92 -75.19
C VAL A 115 26.23 44.90 -74.13
N GLY A 116 25.87 45.03 -72.86
CA GLY A 116 26.79 45.01 -71.72
C GLY A 116 27.25 43.60 -71.31
N LEU A 117 26.56 42.55 -71.76
CA LEU A 117 26.91 41.16 -71.47
C LEU A 117 28.14 40.65 -72.24
N GLY A 118 28.50 41.32 -73.34
CA GLY A 118 29.64 40.92 -74.17
C GLY A 118 29.45 39.51 -74.76
N PRO A 119 30.43 38.59 -74.64
CA PRO A 119 30.33 37.22 -75.15
C PRO A 119 29.57 36.26 -74.23
N TYR A 120 29.17 36.69 -73.03
CA TYR A 120 28.63 35.81 -72.00
C TYR A 120 27.10 35.68 -72.09
N VAL A 121 26.60 34.44 -71.97
CA VAL A 121 25.18 34.12 -72.09
C VAL A 121 24.60 33.81 -70.70
N PRO A 122 23.59 34.59 -70.23
CA PRO A 122 22.90 34.31 -68.97
C PRO A 122 22.28 32.91 -68.97
N GLY A 123 22.41 32.17 -67.87
CA GLY A 123 21.92 30.80 -67.70
C GLY A 123 22.86 29.70 -68.19
N VAL A 124 23.92 30.04 -68.92
CA VAL A 124 25.00 29.10 -69.33
C VAL A 124 26.31 29.47 -68.65
N ASP A 125 26.71 30.74 -68.72
CA ASP A 125 28.00 31.21 -68.19
C ASP A 125 27.92 31.74 -66.75
N PHE A 126 26.74 32.16 -66.31
CA PHE A 126 26.42 32.58 -64.94
C PHE A 126 24.92 32.43 -64.68
N GLN A 127 24.54 32.18 -63.42
CA GLN A 127 23.16 31.98 -62.97
C GLN A 127 22.72 33.04 -61.95
N GLU A 128 21.44 33.02 -61.57
CA GLU A 128 20.94 33.80 -60.43
C GLU A 128 21.69 33.35 -59.15
N ASP A 129 22.03 34.29 -58.27
CA ASP A 129 22.91 34.15 -57.09
C ASP A 129 24.42 33.96 -57.35
N ASP A 130 24.88 33.89 -58.61
CA ASP A 130 26.32 33.88 -58.91
C ASP A 130 26.96 35.27 -58.73
N LEU A 131 28.19 35.29 -58.17
CA LEU A 131 29.02 36.48 -58.06
C LEU A 131 29.71 36.77 -59.40
N VAL A 132 29.49 37.96 -59.94
CA VAL A 132 30.01 38.39 -61.25
C VAL A 132 30.69 39.75 -61.12
N ASP A 133 31.78 39.94 -61.88
CA ASP A 133 32.50 41.20 -61.95
C ASP A 133 31.84 42.14 -62.97
N VAL A 134 31.50 43.36 -62.57
CA VAL A 134 31.01 44.41 -63.47
C VAL A 134 32.04 45.52 -63.59
N LEU A 135 32.43 45.81 -64.83
CA LEU A 135 33.36 46.87 -65.18
C LEU A 135 32.62 48.20 -65.42
N ILE A 136 32.91 49.20 -64.59
CA ILE A 136 32.32 50.54 -64.65
C ILE A 136 33.41 51.58 -64.48
N TRP A 137 33.50 52.53 -65.43
CA TRP A 137 34.48 53.63 -65.40
C TRP A 137 35.93 53.20 -65.07
N GLY A 138 36.34 52.02 -65.55
CA GLY A 138 37.68 51.46 -65.37
C GLY A 138 37.92 50.76 -64.02
N LYS A 139 36.91 50.62 -63.16
CA LYS A 139 36.96 49.82 -61.93
C LYS A 139 36.08 48.57 -62.04
N ARG A 140 36.50 47.49 -61.37
CA ARG A 140 35.74 46.24 -61.24
C ARG A 140 34.99 46.25 -59.91
N LEU A 141 33.71 45.90 -59.95
CA LEU A 141 32.86 45.71 -58.79
C LEU A 141 32.31 44.30 -58.81
N GLU A 142 32.59 43.52 -57.77
CA GLU A 142 32.05 42.17 -57.58
C GLU A 142 30.68 42.28 -56.90
N GLY A 143 29.67 41.60 -57.44
CA GLY A 143 28.34 41.58 -56.85
C GLY A 143 27.47 40.44 -57.36
N PRO A 144 26.38 40.09 -56.64
CA PRO A 144 25.49 39.01 -57.03
C PRO A 144 24.54 39.44 -58.17
N VAL A 145 24.25 38.49 -59.07
CA VAL A 145 23.17 38.61 -60.05
C VAL A 145 21.84 38.27 -59.36
N THR A 146 20.93 39.24 -59.27
CA THR A 146 19.69 39.11 -58.49
C THR A 146 18.48 38.66 -59.31
N ALA A 147 18.48 38.90 -60.62
CA ALA A 147 17.45 38.36 -61.52
C ALA A 147 17.90 38.38 -62.99
N ILE A 148 17.46 37.41 -63.78
CA ILE A 148 17.71 37.36 -65.24
C ILE A 148 16.36 37.36 -65.99
N ASN A 149 16.07 38.45 -66.70
CA ASN A 149 14.84 38.63 -67.46
C ASN A 149 15.08 38.56 -68.98
N VAL A 150 14.17 37.88 -69.69
CA VAL A 150 14.15 37.85 -71.17
C VAL A 150 13.13 38.86 -71.68
N VAL A 151 13.61 39.89 -72.37
CA VAL A 151 12.77 40.87 -73.06
C VAL A 151 12.65 40.45 -74.53
N ARG A 152 11.49 39.89 -74.90
CA ARG A 152 11.15 39.60 -76.30
C ARG A 152 10.34 40.74 -76.91
N GLU A 153 10.92 41.45 -77.85
CA GLU A 153 10.18 42.35 -78.74
C GLU A 153 9.84 41.60 -80.04
N ARG A 154 8.60 41.75 -80.52
CA ARG A 154 8.03 40.90 -81.58
C ARG A 154 8.76 41.15 -82.92
N GLY A 155 9.74 40.29 -83.25
CA GLY A 155 10.54 40.37 -84.48
C GLY A 155 12.03 40.63 -84.28
N SER A 156 12.50 40.72 -83.03
CA SER A 156 13.91 40.95 -82.66
C SER A 156 14.52 39.70 -82.01
N ALA A 157 15.85 39.54 -82.04
CA ALA A 157 16.55 38.48 -81.30
C ALA A 157 16.33 38.62 -79.78
N ASP A 158 16.32 37.49 -79.05
CA ASP A 158 16.13 37.44 -77.59
C ASP A 158 17.09 38.42 -76.90
N SER A 159 16.53 39.45 -76.27
CA SER A 159 17.31 40.45 -75.53
C SER A 159 17.25 40.12 -74.04
N TRP A 160 18.41 40.08 -73.40
CA TRP A 160 18.54 39.75 -71.98
C TRP A 160 18.67 41.04 -71.17
N LEU A 161 18.01 41.04 -70.02
CA LEU A 161 18.08 42.09 -69.04
C LEU A 161 18.46 41.44 -67.72
N VAL A 162 19.73 41.60 -67.34
CA VAL A 162 20.29 41.02 -66.13
C VAL A 162 20.30 42.09 -65.05
N HIS A 163 19.55 41.88 -63.98
CA HIS A 163 19.57 42.72 -62.80
C HIS A 163 20.79 42.38 -61.96
N PHE A 164 21.67 43.37 -61.80
CA PHE A 164 22.87 43.28 -60.99
C PHE A 164 22.70 44.19 -59.76
N GLY A 165 22.87 43.60 -58.57
CA GLY A 165 22.70 44.30 -57.29
C GLY A 165 21.24 44.37 -56.82
N GLY A 166 21.01 45.15 -55.75
CA GLY A 166 19.67 45.39 -55.18
C GLY A 166 19.38 44.76 -53.81
N GLN A 167 20.29 43.94 -53.26
CA GLN A 167 20.19 43.49 -51.87
C GLN A 167 21.30 44.12 -51.01
N PRO A 168 20.96 44.75 -49.88
CA PRO A 168 21.97 45.13 -48.90
C PRO A 168 22.69 43.87 -48.44
N ILE A 169 24.03 43.86 -48.46
CA ILE A 169 24.83 42.81 -47.78
C ILE A 169 24.43 42.67 -46.29
N ALA A 170 23.77 43.69 -45.73
CA ALA A 170 23.14 43.67 -44.41
C ALA A 170 21.98 42.65 -44.22
N ASP A 171 21.40 42.06 -45.29
CA ASP A 171 20.32 41.07 -45.15
C ASP A 171 20.83 39.63 -45.01
N ALA A 172 22.02 39.32 -45.54
CA ALA A 172 22.68 38.03 -45.33
C ALA A 172 23.09 37.82 -43.85
N GLU A 173 23.54 38.89 -43.18
CA GLU A 173 23.85 38.86 -41.74
C GLU A 173 22.57 38.73 -40.89
N LYS A 174 21.48 39.39 -41.28
CA LYS A 174 20.17 39.18 -40.63
C LYS A 174 19.70 37.73 -40.77
N LEU A 175 19.87 37.14 -41.95
CA LEU A 175 19.53 35.73 -42.19
C LEU A 175 20.40 34.79 -41.33
N GLY A 176 21.71 35.06 -41.23
CA GLY A 176 22.62 34.34 -40.32
C GLY A 176 22.17 34.45 -38.86
N SER A 177 21.90 35.66 -38.38
CA SER A 177 21.45 35.89 -37.00
C SER A 177 20.09 35.24 -36.70
N ALA A 178 19.16 35.20 -37.67
CA ALA A 178 17.87 34.54 -37.53
C ALA A 178 18.02 33.02 -37.48
N ASN A 179 18.91 32.45 -38.31
CA ASN A 179 19.21 31.02 -38.28
C ASN A 179 19.88 30.62 -36.96
N ASP A 180 20.83 31.41 -36.46
CA ASP A 180 21.49 31.16 -35.17
C ASP A 180 20.48 31.21 -34.01
N GLN A 181 19.51 32.12 -34.05
CA GLN A 181 18.42 32.17 -33.07
C GLN A 181 17.54 30.91 -33.13
N ILE A 182 17.18 30.43 -34.33
CA ILE A 182 16.42 29.19 -34.50
C ILE A 182 17.20 28.00 -33.93
N TRP A 183 18.50 27.88 -34.22
CA TRP A 183 19.34 26.81 -33.68
C TRP A 183 19.47 26.88 -32.16
N ALA A 184 19.57 28.08 -31.58
CA ALA A 184 19.59 28.27 -30.13
C ALA A 184 18.27 27.81 -29.47
N VAL A 185 17.13 28.10 -30.08
CA VAL A 185 15.81 27.65 -29.60
C VAL A 185 15.69 26.12 -29.68
N ILE A 186 16.07 25.51 -30.82
CA ILE A 186 16.03 24.04 -30.98
C ILE A 186 16.95 23.36 -29.96
N ALA A 187 18.13 23.91 -29.70
CA ALA A 187 19.05 23.37 -28.70
C ALA A 187 18.47 23.48 -27.28
N ALA A 188 17.78 24.58 -26.95
CA ALA A 188 17.10 24.74 -25.67
C ALA A 188 15.94 23.74 -25.51
N GLU A 189 15.09 23.58 -26.54
CA GLU A 189 13.99 22.61 -26.52
C GLU A 189 14.49 21.16 -26.36
N ARG A 190 15.57 20.78 -27.05
CA ARG A 190 16.18 19.46 -26.87
C ARG A 190 16.64 19.22 -25.44
N ARG A 191 17.27 20.22 -24.82
CA ARG A 191 17.70 20.14 -23.41
C ARG A 191 16.52 19.98 -22.46
N GLU A 192 15.43 20.72 -22.67
CA GLU A 192 14.22 20.56 -21.86
C GLU A 192 13.58 19.18 -22.04
N ALA A 193 13.53 18.67 -23.28
CA ALA A 193 13.00 17.35 -23.57
C ALA A 193 13.82 16.25 -22.87
N ASP A 194 15.15 16.32 -22.93
CA ASP A 194 16.04 15.37 -22.24
C ASP A 194 15.88 15.43 -20.72
N GLN A 195 15.72 16.61 -20.14
CA GLN A 195 15.46 16.77 -18.71
C GLN A 195 14.13 16.13 -18.30
N LYS A 196 13.05 16.37 -19.07
CA LYS A 196 11.73 15.77 -18.82
C LYS A 196 11.78 14.25 -18.97
N LEU A 197 12.46 13.73 -19.99
CA LEU A 197 12.63 12.29 -20.19
C LEU A 197 13.41 11.62 -19.06
N ASN A 198 14.51 12.24 -18.60
CA ASN A 198 15.28 11.73 -17.47
C ASN A 198 14.46 11.74 -16.17
N ALA A 199 13.68 12.79 -15.93
CA ALA A 199 12.77 12.85 -14.79
C ALA A 199 11.73 11.72 -14.85
N VAL A 200 11.07 11.51 -15.99
CA VAL A 200 10.10 10.42 -16.20
C VAL A 200 10.74 9.05 -15.99
N SER A 201 11.93 8.82 -16.55
CA SER A 201 12.66 7.55 -16.40
C SER A 201 13.03 7.26 -14.92
N SER A 202 13.44 8.28 -14.18
CA SER A 202 13.73 8.16 -12.75
C SER A 202 12.47 7.82 -11.93
N VAL A 203 11.34 8.46 -12.23
CA VAL A 203 10.05 8.18 -11.59
C VAL A 203 9.56 6.78 -11.93
N ALA A 204 9.67 6.35 -13.19
CA ALA A 204 9.30 5.01 -13.62
C ALA A 204 10.15 3.93 -12.94
N SER A 205 11.47 4.16 -12.80
CA SER A 205 12.37 3.26 -12.08
C SER A 205 12.02 3.16 -10.60
N ALA A 206 11.75 4.30 -9.95
CA ALA A 206 11.32 4.34 -8.56
C ALA A 206 9.98 3.64 -8.35
N ALA A 207 9.02 3.83 -9.26
CA ALA A 207 7.72 3.16 -9.25
C ALA A 207 7.87 1.63 -9.42
N SER A 208 8.75 1.18 -10.31
CA SER A 208 9.03 -0.26 -10.50
C SER A 208 9.64 -0.89 -9.23
N VAL A 209 10.56 -0.19 -8.56
CA VAL A 209 11.12 -0.65 -7.29
C VAL A 209 10.05 -0.68 -6.20
N ALA A 210 9.23 0.36 -6.10
CA ALA A 210 8.13 0.43 -5.14
C ALA A 210 7.11 -0.71 -5.35
N ALA A 211 6.77 -1.03 -6.61
CA ALA A 211 5.91 -2.15 -6.95
C ALA A 211 6.51 -3.49 -6.49
N LYS A 212 7.79 -3.75 -6.81
CA LYS A 212 8.47 -4.98 -6.35
C LYS A 212 8.53 -5.11 -4.82
N VAL A 213 8.68 -3.99 -4.12
CA VAL A 213 8.65 -3.97 -2.64
C VAL A 213 7.24 -4.25 -2.13
N ALA A 214 6.21 -3.74 -2.78
CA ALA A 214 4.81 -4.01 -2.44
C ALA A 214 4.47 -5.49 -2.68
N ASP A 215 4.86 -6.06 -3.82
CA ASP A 215 4.64 -7.47 -4.15
C ASP A 215 5.28 -8.39 -3.11
N ARG A 216 6.55 -8.14 -2.74
CA ARG A 216 7.22 -8.91 -1.67
C ARG A 216 6.53 -8.78 -0.32
N LYS A 217 6.03 -7.59 0.03
CA LYS A 217 5.27 -7.40 1.27
C LYS A 217 3.94 -8.16 1.25
N ALA A 218 3.30 -8.28 0.09
CA ALA A 218 2.10 -9.08 -0.07
C ALA A 218 2.40 -10.58 0.08
N GLU A 219 3.44 -11.08 -0.58
CA GLU A 219 3.91 -12.48 -0.43
C GLU A 219 4.27 -12.81 1.04
N ASP A 220 4.99 -11.92 1.72
CA ASP A 220 5.32 -12.07 3.14
C ASP A 220 4.07 -12.06 4.04
N ALA A 221 3.04 -11.29 3.68
CA ALA A 221 1.79 -11.23 4.42
C ALA A 221 0.96 -12.50 4.22
N ASP A 222 0.90 -13.02 3.00
CA ASP A 222 0.21 -14.28 2.68
C ASP A 222 0.88 -15.45 3.40
N SER A 223 2.22 -15.53 3.38
CA SER A 223 2.95 -16.57 4.13
C SER A 223 2.69 -16.50 5.64
N LYS A 224 2.63 -15.30 6.23
CA LYS A 224 2.28 -15.14 7.65
C LYS A 224 0.84 -15.52 7.95
N ALA A 225 -0.08 -15.28 7.02
CA ALA A 225 -1.47 -15.67 7.15
C ALA A 225 -1.60 -17.21 7.14
N ASP A 226 -0.90 -17.89 6.24
CA ASP A 226 -0.85 -19.35 6.18
C ASP A 226 -0.26 -19.96 7.46
N ASP A 227 0.87 -19.43 7.93
CA ASP A 227 1.48 -19.85 9.21
C ASP A 227 0.52 -19.66 10.40
N ALA A 228 -0.23 -18.56 10.42
CA ALA A 228 -1.20 -18.28 11.47
C ALA A 228 -2.39 -19.26 11.39
N LEU A 229 -2.86 -19.58 10.18
CA LEU A 229 -3.92 -20.57 9.97
C LEU A 229 -3.48 -21.97 10.39
N GLU A 230 -2.25 -22.38 10.09
CA GLU A 230 -1.70 -23.66 10.56
C GLU A 230 -1.62 -23.72 12.08
N LYS A 231 -1.10 -22.68 12.73
CA LYS A 231 -1.06 -22.60 14.20
C LYS A 231 -2.45 -22.67 14.81
N TRP A 232 -3.41 -21.96 14.24
CA TRP A 232 -4.79 -22.00 14.71
C TRP A 232 -5.40 -23.40 14.58
N ARG A 233 -5.16 -24.10 13.46
CA ARG A 233 -5.62 -25.48 13.26
C ARG A 233 -5.02 -26.42 14.33
N ARG A 234 -3.71 -26.35 14.58
CA ARG A 234 -3.06 -27.16 15.62
C ARG A 234 -3.64 -26.89 17.01
N GLN A 235 -3.82 -25.61 17.37
CA GLN A 235 -4.43 -25.24 18.64
C GLN A 235 -5.87 -25.75 18.77
N LYS A 236 -6.64 -25.72 17.69
CA LYS A 236 -8.00 -26.26 17.66
C LYS A 236 -7.99 -27.77 17.88
N ASP A 237 -7.13 -28.50 17.18
CA ASP A 237 -7.03 -29.96 17.31
C ASP A 237 -6.58 -30.36 18.74
N GLU A 238 -5.64 -29.62 19.33
CA GLU A 238 -5.22 -29.79 20.72
C GLU A 238 -6.36 -29.52 21.71
N LEU A 239 -7.16 -28.48 21.46
CA LEU A 239 -8.31 -28.14 22.29
C LEU A 239 -9.41 -29.22 22.20
N ASP A 240 -9.71 -29.70 21.00
CA ASP A 240 -10.70 -30.76 20.77
C ASP A 240 -10.28 -32.08 21.43
N ALA A 241 -8.98 -32.42 21.37
CA ALA A 241 -8.41 -33.56 22.08
C ALA A 241 -8.51 -33.41 23.61
N PHE A 242 -8.20 -32.22 24.13
CA PHE A 242 -8.31 -31.94 25.57
C PHE A 242 -9.76 -32.00 26.06
N GLN A 243 -10.70 -31.42 25.32
CA GLN A 243 -12.14 -31.49 25.63
C GLN A 243 -12.64 -32.93 25.65
N SER A 244 -12.23 -33.74 24.66
CA SER A 244 -12.59 -35.15 24.59
C SER A 244 -12.06 -35.93 25.81
N GLN A 245 -10.81 -35.68 26.22
CA GLN A 245 -10.25 -36.28 27.44
C GLN A 245 -10.98 -35.85 28.72
N GLN A 246 -11.38 -34.57 28.83
CA GLN A 246 -12.17 -34.10 29.96
C GLN A 246 -13.55 -34.75 30.01
N ILE A 247 -14.23 -34.88 28.87
CA ILE A 247 -15.54 -35.54 28.80
C ILE A 247 -15.43 -36.97 29.29
N GLU A 248 -14.39 -37.70 28.87
CA GLU A 248 -14.20 -39.09 29.28
C GLU A 248 -13.91 -39.21 30.78
N LYS A 249 -12.99 -38.38 31.31
CA LYS A 249 -12.75 -38.33 32.77
C LYS A 249 -14.00 -37.97 33.57
N ASN A 250 -14.81 -37.03 33.07
CA ASN A 250 -16.06 -36.66 33.73
C ASN A 250 -17.07 -37.82 33.71
N ARG A 251 -17.12 -38.63 32.64
CA ARG A 251 -17.93 -39.84 32.58
C ARG A 251 -17.44 -40.90 33.57
N GLU A 252 -16.13 -41.11 33.67
CA GLU A 252 -15.54 -42.03 34.65
C GLU A 252 -15.90 -41.61 36.08
N LEU A 253 -15.69 -40.33 36.42
CA LEU A 253 -16.05 -39.78 37.72
C LEU A 253 -17.56 -39.88 38.00
N ALA A 254 -18.42 -39.63 37.00
CA ALA A 254 -19.86 -39.81 37.14
C ALA A 254 -20.23 -41.28 37.43
N SER A 255 -19.54 -42.22 36.79
CA SER A 255 -19.74 -43.65 37.04
C SER A 255 -19.28 -44.06 38.45
N GLU A 256 -18.14 -43.54 38.90
CA GLU A 256 -17.58 -43.82 40.22
C GLU A 256 -18.44 -43.22 41.33
N THR A 257 -18.88 -41.97 41.18
CA THR A 257 -19.80 -41.32 42.12
C THR A 257 -21.13 -42.07 42.20
N SER A 258 -21.69 -42.54 41.07
CA SER A 258 -22.89 -43.38 41.08
C SER A 258 -22.65 -44.72 41.81
N ARG A 259 -21.48 -45.34 41.62
CA ARG A 259 -21.11 -46.58 42.33
C ARG A 259 -21.01 -46.35 43.83
N LEU A 260 -20.35 -45.26 44.25
CA LEU A 260 -20.19 -44.88 45.65
C LEU A 260 -21.53 -44.52 46.27
N ALA A 261 -22.40 -43.77 45.58
CA ALA A 261 -23.74 -43.46 46.06
C ALA A 261 -24.55 -44.73 46.34
N LYS A 262 -24.56 -45.69 45.41
CA LYS A 262 -25.18 -47.01 45.62
C LYS A 262 -24.57 -47.79 46.79
N ALA A 263 -23.27 -47.67 47.02
CA ALA A 263 -22.61 -48.31 48.15
C ALA A 263 -22.98 -47.65 49.48
N ILE A 264 -23.11 -46.32 49.51
CA ILE A 264 -23.58 -45.56 50.67
C ILE A 264 -25.05 -45.89 50.96
N ASP A 265 -25.93 -45.88 49.96
CA ASP A 265 -27.35 -46.25 50.15
C ASP A 265 -27.51 -47.67 50.69
N ARG A 266 -26.63 -48.60 50.28
CA ARG A 266 -26.62 -49.97 50.84
C ARG A 266 -26.18 -50.02 52.32
N ARG A 267 -25.39 -49.04 52.77
CA ARG A 267 -24.88 -48.92 54.15
C ARG A 267 -25.70 -47.96 55.02
N ALA A 268 -26.64 -47.21 54.44
CA ALA A 268 -27.44 -46.25 55.20
C ALA A 268 -28.37 -46.97 56.19
N THR A 269 -28.40 -46.46 57.42
CA THR A 269 -29.31 -46.92 58.47
C THR A 269 -30.75 -46.54 58.12
N GLY A 270 -31.64 -47.53 58.14
CA GLY A 270 -33.08 -47.33 57.96
C GLY A 270 -33.80 -47.09 59.27
N MET A 271 -34.86 -46.30 59.24
CA MET A 271 -35.73 -46.08 60.41
C MET A 271 -37.19 -46.22 60.00
N ILE A 272 -37.94 -47.00 60.78
CA ILE A 272 -39.36 -47.26 60.59
C ILE A 272 -40.08 -46.92 61.89
N PHE A 273 -41.04 -46.00 61.81
CA PHE A 273 -41.92 -45.69 62.94
C PHE A 273 -43.25 -46.41 62.78
N LEU A 274 -43.71 -47.00 63.88
CA LEU A 274 -44.94 -47.78 63.96
C LEU A 274 -45.78 -47.26 65.12
N GLU A 275 -47.04 -46.94 64.85
CA GLU A 275 -48.04 -46.75 65.91
C GLU A 275 -48.74 -48.08 66.21
N ARG A 276 -49.30 -48.20 67.41
CA ARG A 276 -50.06 -49.38 67.84
C ARG A 276 -51.10 -49.81 66.77
N ASP A 277 -51.23 -51.12 66.58
CA ASP A 277 -52.16 -51.78 65.64
C ASP A 277 -51.89 -51.52 64.14
N LYS A 278 -50.76 -50.88 63.81
CA LYS A 278 -50.32 -50.72 62.42
C LYS A 278 -49.28 -51.76 62.05
N THR A 279 -49.15 -51.98 60.74
CA THR A 279 -48.04 -52.69 60.12
C THR A 279 -47.29 -51.68 59.26
N VAL A 280 -45.97 -51.57 59.40
CA VAL A 280 -45.14 -50.72 58.54
C VAL A 280 -43.93 -51.52 58.10
N TYR A 281 -43.54 -51.34 56.84
CA TYR A 281 -42.37 -51.95 56.26
C TYR A 281 -41.62 -50.95 55.37
N SER A 282 -40.34 -51.23 55.14
CA SER A 282 -39.51 -50.54 54.16
C SER A 282 -38.90 -51.57 53.22
N THR A 283 -39.30 -51.54 51.96
CA THR A 283 -38.71 -52.37 50.90
C THR A 283 -37.25 -52.02 50.64
N THR A 284 -36.88 -50.73 50.77
CA THR A 284 -35.49 -50.26 50.68
C THR A 284 -34.60 -50.91 51.73
N HIS A 285 -35.08 -51.05 52.97
CA HIS A 285 -34.33 -51.64 54.06
C HIS A 285 -34.59 -53.14 54.27
N GLY A 286 -35.57 -53.71 53.54
CA GLY A 286 -35.93 -55.12 53.62
C GLY A 286 -36.47 -55.53 54.99
N MET A 287 -37.14 -54.62 55.70
CA MET A 287 -37.53 -54.83 57.10
C MET A 287 -38.94 -54.32 57.37
N GLY A 288 -39.64 -54.97 58.29
CA GLY A 288 -40.99 -54.61 58.68
C GLY A 288 -41.29 -54.95 60.12
N MET A 289 -42.31 -54.29 60.66
CA MET A 289 -42.76 -54.51 62.03
C MET A 289 -44.27 -54.46 62.13
N TYR A 290 -44.82 -55.33 62.97
CA TYR A 290 -46.22 -55.33 63.36
C TYR A 290 -46.35 -55.41 64.87
N MET A 291 -47.27 -54.63 65.42
CA MET A 291 -47.61 -54.62 66.83
C MET A 291 -49.14 -54.68 67.00
N PRO A 292 -49.71 -55.77 67.51
CA PRO A 292 -51.14 -55.91 67.75
C PRO A 292 -51.63 -55.03 68.90
N ARG A 293 -52.91 -54.63 68.84
CA ARG A 293 -53.53 -53.78 69.86
C ARG A 293 -53.58 -54.40 71.26
N THR A 294 -53.94 -55.68 71.37
CA THR A 294 -54.32 -56.31 72.64
C THR A 294 -53.32 -57.33 73.17
N ASN A 295 -52.35 -57.74 72.35
CA ASN A 295 -51.40 -58.79 72.71
C ASN A 295 -50.03 -58.20 73.04
N ARG A 296 -49.34 -58.80 74.02
CA ARG A 296 -48.01 -58.38 74.49
C ARG A 296 -46.87 -58.97 73.68
N TRP A 297 -46.95 -58.86 72.36
CA TRP A 297 -45.88 -59.28 71.47
C TRP A 297 -45.75 -58.31 70.30
N ALA A 298 -44.60 -58.28 69.65
CA ALA A 298 -44.43 -57.65 68.35
C ALA A 298 -43.73 -58.63 67.41
N LEU A 299 -44.02 -58.49 66.14
CA LEU A 299 -43.39 -59.28 65.08
C LEU A 299 -42.50 -58.34 64.28
N VAL A 300 -41.21 -58.67 64.21
CA VAL A 300 -40.25 -58.04 63.30
C VAL A 300 -39.95 -59.01 62.20
N VAL A 301 -39.94 -58.54 60.96
CA VAL A 301 -39.66 -59.33 59.78
C VAL A 301 -38.51 -58.71 58.99
N ALA A 302 -37.72 -59.56 58.35
CA ALA A 302 -36.62 -59.18 57.48
C ALA A 302 -36.64 -60.00 56.18
N THR A 303 -36.22 -59.39 55.07
CA THR A 303 -36.03 -60.06 53.79
C THR A 303 -34.70 -60.83 53.82
N PRO A 304 -34.69 -62.14 53.53
CA PRO A 304 -33.45 -62.90 53.38
C PRO A 304 -32.63 -62.42 52.16
N PRO A 305 -31.28 -62.38 52.24
CA PRO A 305 -30.45 -62.57 53.42
C PRO A 305 -30.33 -61.27 54.25
N PHE A 306 -30.66 -61.34 55.54
CA PHE A 306 -30.36 -60.28 56.51
C PHE A 306 -29.07 -60.61 57.26
N THR A 307 -28.15 -59.65 57.31
CA THR A 307 -26.84 -59.77 57.98
C THR A 307 -26.56 -58.60 58.91
N GLY A 308 -27.57 -57.80 59.22
CA GLY A 308 -27.38 -56.55 59.98
C GLY A 308 -27.81 -56.66 61.44
N THR A 309 -27.82 -55.51 62.11
CA THR A 309 -28.41 -55.35 63.43
C THR A 309 -29.67 -54.51 63.36
N ALA A 310 -30.71 -54.90 64.09
CA ALA A 310 -31.92 -54.12 64.23
C ALA A 310 -32.17 -53.80 65.70
N VAL A 311 -32.67 -52.60 65.96
CA VAL A 311 -33.02 -52.13 67.30
C VAL A 311 -34.44 -51.62 67.27
N VAL A 312 -35.28 -52.16 68.15
CA VAL A 312 -36.65 -51.70 68.34
C VAL A 312 -36.74 -50.94 69.65
N ASP A 313 -37.04 -49.66 69.57
CA ASP A 313 -37.35 -48.82 70.72
C ASP A 313 -38.86 -48.82 70.94
N TYR A 314 -39.33 -49.42 72.05
CA TYR A 314 -40.74 -49.39 72.44
C TYR A 314 -41.04 -48.17 73.30
N TYR A 315 -41.99 -47.35 72.87
CA TYR A 315 -42.46 -46.17 73.60
C TYR A 315 -43.75 -46.49 74.36
N TYR A 316 -43.69 -46.49 75.69
CA TYR A 316 -44.83 -46.77 76.55
C TYR A 316 -45.66 -45.51 76.81
N SER A 317 -46.96 -45.66 77.07
CA SER A 317 -47.88 -44.56 77.36
C SER A 317 -47.48 -43.71 78.58
N GLY A 318 -46.66 -44.25 79.48
CA GLY A 318 -46.07 -43.53 80.62
C GLY A 318 -44.78 -42.75 80.33
N GLY A 319 -44.31 -42.72 79.08
CA GLY A 319 -43.11 -41.97 78.65
C GLY A 319 -41.79 -42.74 78.67
N SER A 320 -41.76 -43.96 79.24
CA SER A 320 -40.57 -44.82 79.23
C SER A 320 -40.29 -45.39 77.83
N VAL A 321 -39.00 -45.58 77.53
CA VAL A 321 -38.53 -46.23 76.30
C VAL A 321 -37.69 -47.46 76.66
N VAL A 322 -38.00 -48.61 76.05
CA VAL A 322 -37.22 -49.84 76.25
C VAL A 322 -36.68 -50.30 74.89
N PRO A 323 -35.34 -50.33 74.70
CA PRO A 323 -34.72 -50.83 73.49
C PRO A 323 -34.63 -52.36 73.50
N PHE A 324 -34.83 -52.99 72.36
CA PHE A 324 -34.56 -54.39 72.12
C PHE A 324 -33.70 -54.54 70.87
N SER A 325 -32.49 -55.06 71.03
CA SER A 325 -31.55 -55.31 69.93
C SER A 325 -31.69 -56.75 69.44
N MET A 326 -31.58 -56.93 68.13
CA MET A 326 -31.61 -58.24 67.47
C MET A 326 -30.57 -58.28 66.35
N GLY A 327 -29.79 -59.35 66.32
CA GLY A 327 -28.84 -59.63 65.23
C GLY A 327 -29.40 -60.68 64.27
N LYS A 328 -28.62 -61.06 63.26
CA LYS A 328 -29.00 -62.14 62.32
C LYS A 328 -29.41 -63.44 63.05
N ALA A 329 -28.68 -63.83 64.09
CA ALA A 329 -28.91 -65.06 64.83
C ALA A 329 -30.24 -65.10 65.59
N ASP A 330 -30.86 -63.93 65.80
CA ASP A 330 -32.14 -63.82 66.49
C ASP A 330 -33.33 -64.14 65.58
N PHE A 331 -33.16 -64.10 64.26
CA PHE A 331 -34.23 -64.33 63.30
C PHE A 331 -34.34 -65.81 62.91
N GLU A 332 -35.59 -66.27 62.79
CA GLU A 332 -35.93 -67.59 62.29
C GLU A 332 -36.30 -67.50 60.81
N LEU A 333 -35.74 -68.38 59.98
CA LEU A 333 -36.10 -68.48 58.56
C LEU A 333 -37.41 -69.26 58.41
N VAL A 334 -38.36 -68.66 57.69
CA VAL A 334 -39.66 -69.23 57.37
C VAL A 334 -39.73 -69.42 55.86
N GLU A 335 -39.87 -70.67 55.41
CA GLU A 335 -39.82 -71.03 53.99
C GLU A 335 -41.20 -71.13 53.31
N ASP A 336 -42.27 -71.35 54.08
CA ASP A 336 -43.65 -71.44 53.56
C ASP A 336 -44.67 -70.98 54.62
N TRP A 337 -44.87 -69.67 54.72
CA TRP A 337 -45.79 -69.08 55.70
C TRP A 337 -47.26 -69.46 55.45
N LYS A 338 -47.62 -69.88 54.22
CA LYS A 338 -49.00 -70.28 53.88
C LYS A 338 -49.39 -71.61 54.52
N SER A 339 -48.40 -72.40 54.95
CA SER A 339 -48.60 -73.64 55.70
C SER A 339 -48.85 -73.44 57.20
N TRP A 340 -48.71 -72.20 57.69
CA TRP A 340 -48.85 -71.90 59.11
C TRP A 340 -50.31 -71.86 59.59
N SER A 341 -50.49 -71.92 60.90
CA SER A 341 -51.81 -71.81 61.53
C SER A 341 -52.52 -70.51 61.11
N TYR A 342 -53.86 -70.48 61.11
CA TYR A 342 -54.68 -69.33 60.68
C TYR A 342 -54.24 -67.99 61.31
N ARG A 343 -53.67 -68.04 62.52
CA ARG A 343 -53.14 -66.88 63.23
C ARG A 343 -51.89 -66.31 62.56
N ASP A 344 -51.01 -67.15 62.05
CA ASP A 344 -49.72 -66.72 61.52
C ASP A 344 -49.80 -66.43 60.00
N SER A 345 -50.74 -67.06 59.30
CA SER A 345 -51.07 -66.71 57.91
C SER A 345 -51.64 -65.29 57.78
N TYR A 346 -52.41 -64.83 58.77
CA TYR A 346 -52.94 -63.47 58.78
C TYR A 346 -51.85 -62.39 58.87
N TYR A 347 -50.74 -62.69 59.57
CA TYR A 347 -49.63 -61.74 59.73
C TYR A 347 -48.62 -61.82 58.59
N GLY A 348 -48.37 -63.02 58.03
CA GLY A 348 -47.50 -63.20 56.86
C GLY A 348 -47.96 -62.39 55.63
N ALA A 349 -49.26 -62.42 55.35
CA ALA A 349 -49.86 -61.67 54.23
C ALA A 349 -49.60 -60.15 54.29
N ARG A 350 -49.39 -59.59 55.49
CA ARG A 350 -49.12 -58.15 55.65
C ARG A 350 -47.69 -57.77 55.26
N PHE A 351 -46.82 -58.75 55.05
CA PHE A 351 -45.41 -58.60 54.73
C PHE A 351 -45.02 -59.28 53.41
N ASP A 352 -45.99 -59.62 52.55
CA ASP A 352 -45.76 -60.10 51.17
C ASP A 352 -44.66 -59.31 50.41
N PRO A 353 -44.57 -57.96 50.51
CA PRO A 353 -43.54 -57.19 49.81
C PRO A 353 -42.10 -57.40 50.32
N LEU A 354 -41.92 -58.06 51.46
CA LEU A 354 -40.62 -58.33 52.07
C LEU A 354 -40.16 -59.78 51.89
N MET A 355 -40.93 -60.60 51.18
CA MET A 355 -40.52 -61.97 50.86
C MET A 355 -39.45 -61.97 49.77
N ASP A 356 -38.56 -62.96 49.81
CA ASP A 356 -37.66 -63.20 48.69
C ASP A 356 -38.38 -63.86 47.50
N ALA A 357 -37.66 -64.06 46.39
CA ALA A 357 -38.22 -64.66 45.18
C ALA A 357 -38.72 -66.11 45.38
N GLN A 358 -38.32 -66.76 46.48
CA GLN A 358 -38.71 -68.11 46.88
C GLN A 358 -39.86 -68.10 47.90
N GLY A 359 -40.38 -66.92 48.29
CA GLY A 359 -41.46 -66.79 49.27
C GLY A 359 -41.00 -66.89 50.73
N ARG A 360 -39.70 -66.78 50.99
CA ARG A 360 -39.10 -66.93 52.31
C ARG A 360 -38.98 -65.59 53.03
N MET A 361 -39.06 -65.63 54.36
CA MET A 361 -38.83 -64.46 55.22
C MET A 361 -38.11 -64.83 56.50
N LEU A 362 -37.40 -63.88 57.09
CA LEU A 362 -36.82 -63.99 58.42
C LEU A 362 -37.76 -63.31 59.42
N ILE A 363 -38.06 -63.95 60.55
CA ILE A 363 -38.96 -63.38 61.55
C ILE A 363 -38.38 -63.44 62.97
N LYS A 364 -38.78 -62.49 63.80
CA LYS A 364 -38.51 -62.50 65.24
C LYS A 364 -39.75 -62.04 66.00
N TRP A 365 -40.21 -62.91 66.90
CA TRP A 365 -41.24 -62.56 67.88
C TRP A 365 -40.59 -61.98 69.13
N ILE A 366 -41.04 -60.80 69.53
CA ILE A 366 -40.54 -60.10 70.71
C ILE A 366 -41.67 -60.05 71.71
N LYS A 367 -41.43 -60.55 72.93
CA LYS A 367 -42.38 -60.44 74.04
C LYS A 367 -42.22 -59.07 74.70
N VAL A 368 -43.32 -58.34 74.84
CA VAL A 368 -43.33 -57.03 75.50
C VAL A 368 -43.63 -57.25 76.98
N GLU A 369 -42.64 -56.98 77.85
CA GLU A 369 -42.69 -57.43 79.24
C GLU A 369 -43.74 -56.68 80.09
N ILE A 370 -43.79 -55.35 80.07
CA ILE A 370 -44.63 -54.56 81.00
C ILE A 370 -45.08 -53.22 80.39
N GLY A 371 -46.40 -52.94 80.38
CA GLY A 371 -46.97 -51.61 80.06
C GLY A 371 -47.78 -51.53 78.77
N ASP A 372 -48.54 -50.44 78.60
CA ASP A 372 -49.27 -50.13 77.37
C ASP A 372 -48.32 -49.46 76.36
N VAL A 373 -48.00 -50.14 75.27
CA VAL A 373 -47.11 -49.61 74.22
C VAL A 373 -47.93 -48.74 73.26
N ARG A 374 -47.50 -47.49 73.10
CA ARG A 374 -48.16 -46.51 72.22
C ARG A 374 -47.57 -46.53 70.81
N ALA A 375 -46.24 -46.68 70.71
CA ALA A 375 -45.52 -46.68 69.45
C ALA A 375 -44.22 -47.51 69.56
N ALA A 376 -43.66 -47.88 68.43
CA ALA A 376 -42.32 -48.44 68.32
C ALA A 376 -41.55 -47.76 67.19
N LYS A 377 -40.23 -47.68 67.35
CA LYS A 377 -39.31 -47.26 66.30
C LYS A 377 -38.33 -48.39 66.05
N LEU A 378 -38.34 -48.93 64.84
CA LEU A 378 -37.40 -49.92 64.37
C LEU A 378 -36.28 -49.19 63.62
N THR A 379 -35.08 -49.24 64.17
CA THR A 379 -33.84 -48.76 63.53
C THR A 379 -33.10 -49.97 62.99
N VAL A 380 -32.69 -49.94 61.73
CA VAL A 380 -32.05 -51.05 61.04
C VAL A 380 -30.74 -50.58 60.48
N ASP A 381 -29.68 -51.29 60.83
CA ASP A 381 -28.43 -51.24 60.09
C ASP A 381 -28.28 -52.52 59.28
N LYS A 382 -27.80 -52.41 58.04
CA LYS A 382 -27.48 -53.57 57.19
C LYS A 382 -26.06 -54.10 57.42
N ILE A 383 -25.27 -53.41 58.23
CA ILE A 383 -23.96 -53.84 58.69
C ILE A 383 -24.13 -54.69 59.95
N ASP A 384 -23.44 -55.83 60.00
CA ASP A 384 -23.30 -56.61 61.24
C ASP A 384 -22.29 -55.88 62.13
N TRP A 385 -22.72 -55.45 63.32
CA TRP A 385 -21.84 -54.83 64.30
C TRP A 385 -21.34 -55.85 65.34
N SER A 386 -21.55 -57.15 65.09
CA SER A 386 -21.11 -58.26 65.94
C SER A 386 -19.61 -58.30 66.17
#